data_AF-A0AAU6QZJ2-F1
#
_entry.id   AF-A0AAU6QZJ2-F1
#
_cell.length_a   1.000
_cell.length_b   1.000
_cell.length_c   1.000
_cell.angle_alpha   90.00
_cell.angle_beta   90.00
_cell.angle_gamma   90.00
#
_symmetry.space_group_name_H-M   'P 1'
#
loop_
_entity.id
_entity.type
_entity.pdbx_description
1 polymer ?
#
loop_
_entity_poly.entity_id
_entity_poly.type
_entity_poly.pdbx_seq_one_letter_code
_entity_poly.pdbx_strand_id
1 'polypeptide(L)' 'MKLDAAMFVRLRRLAPVLDDVLNAGEVEHADQAVDLASLAELCSQLFDAYHCEHPGEIAQARLDALEPQ' A
#
# COMPACT_ATOMS: atom_id res chain seq x y z
N MET A 1 -6.74 -11.66 7.20
CA MET A 1 -7.23 -10.32 7.59
C MET A 1 -8.44 -9.83 6.77
N LYS A 2 -9.45 -9.21 7.41
CA LYS A 2 -10.47 -8.36 6.74
C LYS A 2 -10.10 -6.89 6.91
N LEU A 3 -10.29 -6.06 5.88
CA LEU A 3 -10.17 -4.62 6.02
C LEU A 3 -11.30 -4.07 6.89
N ASP A 4 -10.97 -3.24 7.87
CA ASP A 4 -12.00 -2.45 8.55
C ASP A 4 -12.51 -1.33 7.63
N ALA A 5 -13.69 -0.80 7.98
CA ALA A 5 -14.37 0.19 7.16
C ALA A 5 -13.57 1.49 6.99
N ALA A 6 -12.81 1.92 8.00
CA ALA A 6 -12.03 3.14 7.94
C ALA A 6 -10.78 2.97 7.05
N MET A 7 -10.05 1.85 7.19
CA MET A 7 -8.95 1.51 6.30
C MET A 7 -9.42 1.38 4.85
N PHE A 8 -10.55 0.72 4.61
CA PHE A 8 -11.12 0.57 3.26
C PHE A 8 -11.44 1.93 2.62
N VAL A 9 -12.10 2.83 3.36
CA VAL A 9 -12.44 4.17 2.86
C VAL A 9 -11.17 4.99 2.59
N ARG A 10 -10.18 4.95 3.48
CA ARG A 10 -8.89 5.65 3.27
C ARG A 10 -8.16 5.13 2.03
N LEU A 11 -8.10 3.81 1.85
CA LEU A 11 -7.44 3.21 0.68
C LEU A 11 -8.14 3.63 -0.62
N ARG A 12 -9.47 3.58 -0.64
CA ARG A 12 -10.27 3.99 -1.82
C ARG A 12 -10.10 5.47 -2.16
N ARG A 13 -9.91 6.33 -1.15
CA ARG A 13 -9.65 7.76 -1.36
C ARG A 13 -8.26 8.02 -1.92
N LEU A 14 -7.25 7.30 -1.44
CA LEU A 14 -5.84 7.56 -1.76
C LEU A 14 -5.38 6.86 -3.04
N ALA A 15 -6.02 5.76 -3.45
CA ALA A 15 -5.64 5.01 -4.65
C ALA A 15 -5.63 5.85 -5.95
N PRO A 16 -6.61 6.74 -6.22
CA PRO A 16 -6.57 7.60 -7.40
C PRO A 16 -5.37 8.54 -7.44
N VAL A 17 -4.87 9.00 -6.29
CA VAL A 17 -3.70 9.90 -6.25
C VAL A 17 -2.45 9.20 -6.80
N LEU A 18 -2.28 7.92 -6.49
CA LEU A 18 -1.20 7.13 -7.07
C LEU A 18 -1.38 6.96 -8.58
N ASP A 19 -2.61 6.71 -9.05
CA ASP A 19 -2.91 6.59 -10.48
C ASP A 19 -2.63 7.91 -11.22
N ASP A 20 -3.04 9.04 -10.65
CA ASP A 20 -2.78 10.38 -11.20
C ASP A 20 -1.27 10.64 -11.34
N VAL A 21 -0.48 10.32 -10.31
CA VAL A 21 1.00 10.47 -10.34
C VAL A 21 1.64 9.53 -11.36
N LEU A 22 1.16 8.29 -11.48
CA LEU A 22 1.66 7.35 -12.48
C LEU A 22 1.31 7.79 -13.92
N ASN A 23 0.12 8.36 -14.12
CA ASN A 23 -0.32 8.89 -15.41
C ASN A 23 0.42 10.18 -15.80
N ALA A 24 0.66 11.08 -14.85
CA ALA A 24 1.45 12.29 -15.06
C ALA A 24 2.94 11.98 -15.24
N GLY A 25 3.43 10.90 -14.62
CA GLY A 25 4.85 10.56 -14.58
C GLY A 25 5.67 11.40 -13.60
N GLU A 26 5.02 12.28 -12.83
CA GLU A 26 5.63 13.14 -11.83
C GLU A 26 4.65 13.49 -10.69
N VAL A 27 5.20 14.04 -9.60
CA VAL A 27 4.40 14.61 -8.51
C VAL A 27 4.31 16.12 -8.75
N GLU A 28 3.16 16.58 -9.22
CA GLU A 28 2.94 17.96 -9.66
C GLU A 28 2.68 18.91 -8.48
N HIS A 29 2.12 18.40 -7.39
CA HIS A 29 1.64 19.21 -6.28
C HIS A 29 2.03 18.66 -4.90
N ALA A 30 2.17 19.56 -3.92
CA ALA A 30 2.60 19.20 -2.57
C ALA A 30 1.56 18.35 -1.82
N ASP A 31 0.27 18.54 -2.10
CA ASP A 31 -0.82 17.73 -1.57
C ASP A 31 -0.77 16.29 -2.07
N GLN A 32 -0.43 16.07 -3.35
CA GLN A 32 -0.17 14.73 -3.88
C GLN A 32 0.94 14.03 -3.10
N ALA A 33 2.04 14.73 -2.79
CA ALA A 33 3.13 14.16 -2.00
C ALA A 33 2.68 13.76 -0.57
N VAL A 34 1.83 14.57 0.06
CA VAL A 34 1.26 14.28 1.40
C VAL A 34 0.31 13.09 1.35
N ASP A 35 -0.53 13.01 0.32
CA ASP A 35 -1.46 11.90 0.14
C ASP A 35 -0.70 10.60 -0.22
N LEU A 36 0.40 10.66 -0.99
CA LEU A 36 1.29 9.53 -1.22
C LEU A 36 1.96 9.04 0.07
N ALA A 37 2.44 9.95 0.91
CA ALA A 37 2.99 9.58 2.22
C ALA A 37 1.93 8.88 3.09
N SER A 38 0.70 9.38 3.08
CA SER A 38 -0.43 8.77 3.79
C SER A 38 -0.81 7.40 3.22
N LEU A 39 -0.70 7.21 1.90
CA LEU A 39 -0.93 5.93 1.23
C LEU A 39 0.14 4.91 1.60
N ALA A 40 1.41 5.31 1.59
CA ALA A 40 2.52 4.47 2.00
C ALA A 40 2.38 4.00 3.45
N GLU A 41 2.00 4.92 4.36
CA GLU A 41 1.73 4.59 5.76
C GLU A 41 0.60 3.55 5.88
N LEU A 42 -0.51 3.75 5.17
CA LEU A 42 -1.64 2.81 5.16
C LEU A 42 -1.23 1.43 4.63
N CYS A 43 -0.45 1.38 3.56
CA CYS A 43 0.08 0.12 3.02
C CYS A 43 0.97 -0.60 4.03
N SER A 44 1.82 0.13 4.77
CA SER A 44 2.63 -0.45 5.85
C SER A 44 1.76 -1.03 6.96
N GLN A 45 0.75 -0.28 7.43
CA GLN A 45 -0.16 -0.76 8.48
C GLN A 45 -0.91 -2.03 8.06
N LEU A 46 -1.35 -2.12 6.81
CA LEU A 46 -1.99 -3.31 6.26
C LEU A 46 -1.03 -4.50 6.19
N PHE A 47 0.20 -4.26 5.74
CA PHE A 47 1.22 -5.29 5.70
C PHE A 47 1.53 -5.82 7.11
N ASP A 48 1.77 -4.93 8.07
CA ASP A 48 2.12 -5.30 9.44
C ASP A 48 0.98 -6.07 10.11
N ALA A 49 -0.27 -5.62 9.94
CA ALA A 49 -1.44 -6.32 10.45
C ALA A 49 -1.56 -7.75 9.89
N TYR A 50 -1.38 -7.92 8.57
CA TYR A 50 -1.38 -9.25 7.96
C TYR A 50 -0.20 -10.11 8.42
N HIS A 51 1.00 -9.52 8.48
CA HIS A 51 2.22 -10.22 8.89
C HIS A 51 2.16 -10.71 10.34
N CYS A 52 1.54 -9.95 11.24
CA CYS A 52 1.29 -10.38 12.61
C CYS A 52 0.39 -11.62 12.69
N GLU A 53 -0.62 -11.72 11.82
CA GLU A 53 -1.51 -12.88 11.76
C GLU A 53 -0.87 -14.07 11.02
N HIS A 54 -0.04 -13.81 10.01
CA HIS A 54 0.47 -14.81 9.05
C HIS A 54 1.97 -14.66 8.74
N PRO A 55 2.88 -14.74 9.73
CA PRO A 55 4.30 -14.47 9.49
C PRO A 55 4.96 -15.48 8.54
N GLY A 56 4.53 -16.74 8.57
CA GLY A 56 5.04 -17.80 7.70
C GLY A 56 4.66 -17.62 6.22
N GLU A 57 3.45 -17.15 5.94
CA GLU A 57 2.98 -16.90 4.57
C GLU A 57 3.75 -15.74 3.93
N ILE A 58 4.04 -14.68 4.70
CA ILE A 58 4.87 -13.57 4.25
C ILE A 58 6.32 -14.01 4.02
N ALA A 59 6.88 -14.82 4.93
CA ALA A 59 8.23 -15.36 4.74
C ALA A 59 8.32 -16.17 3.45
N GLN A 60 7.31 -17.00 3.16
CA GLN A 60 7.24 -17.76 1.92
C GLN A 60 7.08 -16.86 0.70
N ALA A 61 6.13 -15.92 0.71
CA ALA A 61 5.91 -14.99 -0.40
C ALA A 61 7.16 -14.16 -0.74
N ARG A 62 7.98 -13.82 0.27
CA ARG A 62 9.28 -13.15 0.07
C ARG A 62 10.31 -14.05 -0.59
N LEU A 63 10.35 -15.34 -0.26
CA LEU A 63 11.23 -16.31 -0.92
C LEU A 63 10.81 -16.50 -2.39
N ASP A 64 9.50 -16.67 -2.63
CA ASP A 64 8.95 -16.84 -3.98
C ASP A 64 9.22 -15.60 -4.87
N ALA A 65 9.22 -14.39 -4.30
CA ALA A 65 9.53 -13.16 -5.02
C ALA A 65 11.01 -13.02 -5.42
N LEU A 66 11.92 -13.72 -4.74
CA LEU A 66 13.35 -13.74 -5.07
C LEU A 66 13.69 -14.77 -6.14
N GLU A 67 12.80 -15.72 -6.41
CA GLU A 67 12.94 -16.64 -7.53
C GLU A 67 12.57 -15.88 -8.82
N PRO A 68 13.48 -15.77 -9.80
CA PRO A 68 13.14 -15.18 -11.08
C PRO A 68 12.05 -16.04 -11.75
N GLN A 69 10.92 -15.42 -12.08
CA GLN A 69 9.85 -16.01 -12.89
C GLN A 69 10.33 -16.29 -14.33
#